data_AF-A0A6G2K393-F1
#
_entry.id   AF-A0A6G2K393-F1
#
_cell.length_a   1.000
_cell.length_b   1.000
_cell.length_c   1.000
_cell.angle_alpha   90.00
_cell.angle_beta   90.00
_cell.angle_gamma   90.00
#
_symmetry.space_group_name_H-M   'P 1'
#
loop_
_entity.id
_entity.type
_entity.pdbx_description
1 polymer ?
#
loop_
_entity_poly.entity_id
_entity_poly.type
_entity_poly.pdbx_seq_one_letter_code
_entity_poly.pdbx_strand_id
1 'polypeptide(L)'
;MQFRRWWLSLGLLGAALVALTVVLAACDFGVFRSAFADVIYRIPTVTDEQVLLGESGRFADEGARVRSSFVTGTAGDLNGDGILDGVAVLATNTGGSGTFYTVHAILGDADGGFRDVASAFLGDRIAVPAVDLEGATIQVLIMDRAAEEAFTVEPHIPAVVCLEFRDGELVKLHAVDATPTA
;
A
#
# COMPACT_ATOMS: atom_id res chain seq x y z
N MET A 1 -4.94 -39.70 -63.64
CA MET A 1 -4.10 -40.32 -62.58
C MET A 1 -3.51 -39.21 -61.72
N GLN A 2 -3.45 -39.45 -60.41
CA GLN A 2 -3.38 -38.48 -59.30
C GLN A 2 -2.06 -37.69 -59.12
N PHE A 3 -2.17 -36.71 -58.20
CA PHE A 3 -1.19 -36.02 -57.32
C PHE A 3 -0.86 -34.57 -57.71
N ARG A 4 -1.40 -33.51 -57.05
CA ARG A 4 -1.17 -32.97 -55.66
C ARG A 4 0.33 -32.71 -55.43
N ARG A 5 0.88 -31.54 -55.05
CA ARG A 5 0.44 -30.36 -54.28
C ARG A 5 1.49 -29.20 -54.42
N TRP A 6 1.01 -27.94 -54.41
CA TRP A 6 1.42 -26.75 -53.60
C TRP A 6 2.84 -26.13 -53.66
N TRP A 7 2.89 -24.81 -53.91
CA TRP A 7 3.70 -23.76 -53.24
C TRP A 7 2.85 -22.46 -53.25
N LEU A 8 2.39 -21.91 -52.12
CA LEU A 8 3.01 -20.94 -51.18
C LEU A 8 3.31 -19.55 -51.76
N SER A 9 2.49 -18.57 -51.36
CA SER A 9 2.89 -17.22 -50.94
C SER A 9 1.62 -16.40 -50.64
N LEU A 10 1.57 -15.36 -49.83
CA LEU A 10 2.33 -14.82 -48.69
C LEU A 10 1.57 -13.50 -48.43
N GLY A 11 1.36 -13.12 -47.17
CA GLY A 11 1.04 -11.73 -46.83
C GLY A 11 -0.35 -11.49 -46.29
N LEU A 12 -0.44 -11.30 -44.97
CA LEU A 12 -0.86 -10.01 -44.40
C LEU A 12 -0.51 -10.01 -42.92
N LEU A 13 0.55 -9.28 -42.62
CA LEU A 13 0.91 -8.85 -41.27
C LEU A 13 -0.13 -7.82 -40.78
N GLY A 14 -0.37 -7.85 -39.47
CA GLY A 14 -0.36 -6.62 -38.69
C GLY A 14 -1.70 -5.97 -38.41
N ALA A 15 -2.44 -6.53 -37.45
CA ALA A 15 -3.23 -5.73 -36.53
C ALA A 15 -3.07 -6.35 -35.14
N ALA A 16 -2.01 -5.94 -34.44
CA ALA A 16 -1.83 -6.27 -33.04
C ALA A 16 -2.94 -5.60 -32.24
N LEU A 17 -3.86 -6.42 -31.74
CA LEU A 17 -4.87 -6.05 -30.77
C LEU A 17 -4.16 -5.69 -29.46
N VAL A 18 -3.82 -4.41 -29.25
CA VAL A 18 -3.53 -3.93 -27.90
C VAL A 18 -4.88 -3.68 -27.22
N ALA A 19 -5.50 -4.77 -26.77
CA ALA A 19 -6.60 -4.70 -25.83
C ALA A 19 -6.00 -4.25 -24.50
N LEU A 20 -6.13 -2.95 -24.27
CA LEU A 20 -5.96 -2.23 -23.01
C LEU A 20 -6.49 -3.07 -21.83
N THR A 21 -5.59 -3.73 -21.10
CA THR A 21 -5.89 -4.42 -19.84
C THR A 21 -6.10 -3.38 -18.74
N VAL A 22 -7.31 -2.82 -18.67
CA VAL A 22 -7.77 -1.98 -17.54
C VAL A 22 -8.77 -2.75 -16.68
N VAL A 23 -8.51 -4.04 -16.46
CA VAL A 23 -9.31 -4.87 -15.55
C VAL A 23 -8.35 -5.67 -14.70
N LEU A 24 -7.92 -5.12 -13.55
CA LEU A 24 -7.41 -5.90 -12.39
C LEU A 24 -7.22 -5.08 -11.10
N ALA A 25 -7.40 -3.75 -11.08
CA ALA A 25 -7.23 -2.98 -9.83
C ALA A 25 -8.33 -3.24 -8.76
N ALA A 26 -9.49 -3.79 -9.13
CA ALA A 26 -10.60 -4.01 -8.19
C ALA A 26 -10.62 -5.41 -7.56
N CYS A 27 -10.03 -6.43 -8.20
CA CYS A 27 -9.92 -7.77 -7.60
C CYS A 27 -8.81 -7.84 -6.56
N ASP A 28 -7.81 -6.96 -6.62
CA ASP A 28 -6.68 -6.99 -5.70
C ASP A 28 -7.03 -6.38 -4.33
N PHE A 29 -7.85 -5.33 -4.28
CA PHE A 29 -8.24 -4.67 -3.03
C PHE A 29 -9.13 -5.55 -2.11
N GLY A 30 -10.01 -6.37 -2.70
CA GLY A 30 -10.88 -7.28 -1.95
C GLY A 30 -10.09 -8.46 -1.35
N VAL A 31 -9.18 -9.04 -2.14
CA VAL A 31 -8.31 -10.14 -1.72
C VAL A 31 -7.30 -9.67 -0.67
N PHE A 32 -6.72 -8.48 -0.86
CA PHE A 32 -5.86 -7.84 0.14
C PHE A 32 -6.61 -7.65 1.47
N ARG A 33 -7.78 -7.00 1.47
CA ARG A 33 -8.52 -6.77 2.71
C ARG A 33 -8.91 -8.06 3.43
N SER A 34 -9.27 -9.13 2.71
CA SER A 34 -9.54 -10.43 3.34
C SER A 34 -8.28 -11.13 3.86
N ALA A 35 -7.17 -11.07 3.12
CA ALA A 35 -5.93 -11.73 3.50
C ALA A 35 -5.30 -11.09 4.75
N PHE A 36 -5.44 -9.77 4.90
CA PHE A 36 -4.86 -9.00 6.00
C PHE A 36 -5.86 -8.58 7.09
N ALA A 37 -7.11 -9.08 7.04
CA ALA A 37 -8.16 -8.79 8.02
C ALA A 37 -7.81 -9.29 9.43
N ASP A 38 -7.11 -10.42 9.51
CA ASP A 38 -6.74 -11.09 10.75
C ASP A 38 -5.35 -10.68 11.28
N VAL A 39 -4.72 -9.69 10.63
CA VAL A 39 -3.44 -9.14 11.12
C VAL A 39 -3.67 -8.32 12.38
N ILE A 40 -2.81 -8.59 13.35
CA ILE A 40 -2.70 -7.82 14.57
C ILE A 40 -1.66 -6.72 14.33
N TYR A 41 -2.14 -5.48 14.23
CA TYR A 41 -1.31 -4.31 14.00
C TYR A 41 -0.78 -3.72 15.31
N ARG A 42 0.50 -3.36 15.36
CA ARG A 42 1.07 -2.61 16.48
C ARG A 42 1.09 -1.14 16.10
N ILE A 43 0.37 -0.28 16.83
CA ILE A 43 0.26 1.15 16.54
C ILE A 43 1.02 1.97 17.59
N PRO A 44 2.38 2.02 17.53
CA PRO A 44 3.21 2.57 18.60
C PRO A 44 2.97 4.07 18.89
N THR A 45 2.36 4.79 17.95
CA THR A 45 2.03 6.22 18.12
C THR A 45 0.84 6.45 19.03
N VAL A 46 0.10 5.39 19.38
CA VAL A 46 -1.23 5.49 20.00
C VAL A 46 -1.32 4.64 21.26
N THR A 47 -0.94 3.37 21.16
CA THR A 47 -0.83 2.45 22.28
C THR A 47 0.38 1.55 22.07
N ASP A 48 1.00 1.06 23.14
CA ASP A 48 1.90 -0.10 23.01
C ASP A 48 1.11 -1.40 22.72
N GLU A 49 -0.20 -1.29 22.50
CA GLU A 49 -1.11 -2.41 22.35
C GLU A 49 -1.25 -2.87 20.89
N GLN A 50 -1.63 -4.13 20.79
CA GLN A 50 -1.90 -4.86 19.56
C GLN A 50 -3.36 -4.67 19.17
N VAL A 51 -3.61 -4.21 17.95
CA VAL A 51 -4.93 -3.89 17.43
C VAL A 51 -5.32 -4.86 16.32
N LEU A 52 -6.39 -5.64 16.56
CA LEU A 52 -7.04 -6.42 15.52
C LEU A 52 -8.15 -5.59 14.87
N LEU A 53 -8.02 -5.30 13.58
CA LEU A 53 -9.03 -4.55 12.83
C LEU A 53 -10.24 -5.43 12.41
N GLY A 54 -10.02 -6.74 12.33
CA GLY A 54 -10.99 -7.71 11.83
C GLY A 54 -11.45 -7.43 10.39
N GLU A 55 -12.43 -8.19 9.92
CA GLU A 55 -12.98 -8.07 8.55
C GLU A 55 -13.53 -6.66 8.24
N SER A 56 -13.97 -5.94 9.26
CA SER A 56 -14.47 -4.57 9.11
C SER A 56 -13.37 -3.58 8.72
N GLY A 57 -12.10 -3.93 8.95
CA GLY A 57 -10.95 -3.04 8.81
C GLY A 57 -10.98 -1.89 9.82
N ARG A 58 -11.65 -2.07 10.97
CA ARG A 58 -11.85 -1.01 11.97
C ARG A 58 -11.71 -1.57 13.38
N PHE A 59 -11.08 -0.79 14.23
CA PHE A 59 -10.99 -1.03 15.66
C PHE A 59 -11.47 0.19 16.43
N ALA A 60 -12.14 -0.03 17.55
CA ALA A 60 -12.52 1.02 18.48
C ALA A 60 -12.41 0.51 19.92
N ASP A 61 -11.67 1.25 20.73
CA ASP A 61 -11.70 1.15 22.19
C ASP A 61 -12.30 2.46 22.73
N GLU A 62 -13.53 2.39 23.20
CA GLU A 62 -14.25 3.55 23.74
C GLU A 62 -13.69 4.01 25.10
N GLY A 63 -13.08 3.11 25.86
CA GLY A 63 -12.45 3.41 27.15
C GLY A 63 -11.13 4.17 26.96
N ALA A 64 -10.28 3.69 26.06
CA ALA A 64 -9.04 4.36 25.66
C ALA A 64 -9.27 5.51 24.67
N ARG A 65 -10.49 5.64 24.13
CA ARG A 65 -10.89 6.60 23.07
C ARG A 65 -10.06 6.46 21.80
N VAL A 66 -9.62 5.24 21.50
CA VAL A 66 -8.82 4.92 20.32
C VAL A 66 -9.73 4.39 19.22
N ARG A 67 -9.61 4.93 18.01
CA ARG A 67 -10.23 4.39 16.81
C ARG A 67 -9.18 4.25 15.73
N SER A 68 -9.07 3.07 15.14
CA SER A 68 -8.18 2.81 14.01
C SER A 68 -8.97 2.25 12.83
N SER A 69 -8.61 2.62 11.61
CA SER A 69 -9.22 2.10 10.40
C SER A 69 -8.20 1.89 9.29
N PHE A 70 -8.37 0.78 8.56
CA PHE A 70 -7.68 0.52 7.32
C PHE A 70 -8.06 1.56 6.25
N VAL A 71 -7.04 2.17 5.63
CA VAL A 71 -7.20 3.19 4.59
C VAL A 71 -6.97 2.58 3.21
N THR A 72 -5.79 2.02 3.00
CA THR A 72 -5.36 1.39 1.75
C THR A 72 -4.21 0.42 2.02
N GLY A 73 -3.87 -0.41 1.04
CA GLY A 73 -2.81 -1.40 1.15
C GLY A 73 -2.50 -2.07 -0.18
N THR A 74 -1.37 -2.76 -0.23
CA THR A 74 -0.89 -3.52 -1.39
C THR A 74 -0.11 -4.74 -0.93
N ALA A 75 -0.13 -5.83 -1.70
CA ALA A 75 0.62 -7.05 -1.42
C ALA A 75 1.74 -7.26 -2.43
N GLY A 76 2.77 -7.99 -2.01
CA GLY A 76 3.93 -8.32 -2.84
C GLY A 76 4.95 -9.09 -2.02
N ASP A 77 6.16 -9.26 -2.53
CA ASP A 77 7.26 -9.92 -1.81
C ASP A 77 8.18 -8.82 -1.24
N LEU A 78 7.94 -8.43 0.01
CA LEU A 78 8.57 -7.27 0.65
C LEU A 78 9.99 -7.61 1.13
N ASN A 79 10.20 -8.85 1.58
CA ASN A 79 11.48 -9.29 2.12
C ASN A 79 12.33 -10.13 1.12
N GLY A 80 11.78 -10.50 -0.04
CA GLY A 80 12.45 -11.25 -1.09
C GLY A 80 12.54 -12.77 -0.86
N ASP A 81 11.72 -13.34 0.02
CA ASP A 81 11.70 -14.77 0.34
C ASP A 81 10.74 -15.59 -0.55
N GLY A 82 9.97 -14.91 -1.41
CA GLY A 82 9.00 -15.53 -2.33
C GLY A 82 7.68 -15.89 -1.67
N ILE A 83 7.46 -15.53 -0.40
CA ILE A 83 6.17 -15.60 0.30
C ILE A 83 5.44 -14.27 0.09
N LEU A 84 4.11 -14.32 0.04
CA LEU A 84 3.31 -13.11 -0.09
C LEU A 84 3.37 -12.32 1.23
N ASP A 85 3.81 -11.08 1.14
CA ASP A 85 3.82 -10.06 2.19
C ASP A 85 2.79 -8.97 1.89
N GLY A 86 2.67 -7.99 2.79
CA GLY A 86 1.74 -6.88 2.64
C GLY A 86 2.24 -5.56 3.19
N VAL A 87 1.61 -4.49 2.71
CA VAL A 87 1.75 -3.14 3.21
C VAL A 87 0.37 -2.59 3.48
N ALA A 88 0.14 -2.06 4.67
CA ALA A 88 -1.13 -1.45 5.04
C ALA A 88 -0.93 -0.02 5.55
N VAL A 89 -1.86 0.86 5.20
CA VAL A 89 -1.95 2.21 5.76
C VAL A 89 -3.14 2.27 6.69
N LEU A 90 -2.89 2.69 7.93
CA LEU A 90 -3.91 2.88 8.95
C LEU A 90 -4.08 4.36 9.25
N ALA A 91 -5.31 4.75 9.57
CA ALA A 91 -5.65 6.04 10.15
C ALA A 91 -6.10 5.82 11.59
N THR A 92 -5.47 6.50 12.54
CA THR A 92 -5.76 6.31 13.97
C THR A 92 -6.04 7.64 14.68
N ASN A 93 -7.14 7.68 15.43
CA ASN A 93 -7.55 8.79 16.28
C ASN A 93 -7.53 8.34 17.75
N THR A 94 -6.91 9.11 18.64
CA THR A 94 -6.69 8.78 20.06
C THR A 94 -7.55 9.62 21.02
N GLY A 95 -8.72 10.04 20.56
CA GLY A 95 -9.68 10.77 21.38
C GLY A 95 -9.54 12.30 21.34
N GLY A 96 -8.50 12.81 20.68
CA GLY A 96 -8.35 14.23 20.29
C GLY A 96 -8.95 14.56 18.92
N SER A 97 -8.54 15.70 18.35
CA SER A 97 -8.96 16.16 17.01
C SER A 97 -8.05 15.70 15.86
N GLY A 98 -6.87 15.15 16.18
CA GLY A 98 -5.91 14.64 15.20
C GLY A 98 -6.28 13.25 14.69
N THR A 99 -5.84 12.93 13.48
CA THR A 99 -5.93 11.59 12.89
C THR A 99 -4.58 11.29 12.27
N PHE A 100 -3.87 10.33 12.84
CA PHE A 100 -2.50 10.00 12.49
C PHE A 100 -2.48 8.85 11.49
N TYR A 101 -1.71 9.00 10.43
CA TYR A 101 -1.56 8.00 9.38
C TYR A 101 -0.24 7.27 9.55
N THR A 102 -0.27 5.95 9.55
CA THR A 102 0.91 5.08 9.65
C THR A 102 0.92 4.05 8.53
N VAL A 103 2.08 3.78 7.96
CA VAL A 103 2.31 2.64 7.06
C VAL A 103 2.89 1.48 7.87
N HIS A 104 2.44 0.26 7.56
CA HIS A 104 2.82 -0.97 8.25
C HIS A 104 3.37 -1.97 7.22
N ALA A 105 4.48 -2.61 7.57
CA ALA A 105 5.06 -3.74 6.85
C ALA A 105 4.58 -5.04 7.51
N ILE A 106 3.99 -5.91 6.70
CA ILE A 106 3.40 -7.16 7.14
C ILE A 106 4.14 -8.28 6.43
N LEU A 107 4.75 -9.20 7.18
CA LEU A 107 5.38 -10.38 6.59
C LEU A 107 4.47 -11.59 6.65
N GLY A 108 4.41 -12.32 5.55
CA GLY A 108 3.82 -13.64 5.48
C GLY A 108 4.73 -14.70 6.10
N ASP A 109 4.16 -15.87 6.38
CA ASP A 109 4.91 -17.08 6.67
C ASP A 109 4.44 -18.25 5.80
N ALA A 110 5.21 -19.34 5.82
CA ALA A 110 4.95 -20.51 4.98
C ALA A 110 3.65 -21.25 5.34
N ASP A 111 3.10 -20.99 6.53
CA ASP A 111 1.85 -21.59 7.02
C ASP A 111 0.62 -20.72 6.67
N GLY A 112 0.84 -19.59 5.98
CA GLY A 112 -0.20 -18.65 5.55
C GLY A 112 -0.58 -17.62 6.61
N GLY A 113 0.21 -17.50 7.68
CA GLY A 113 0.09 -16.46 8.69
C GLY A 113 0.67 -15.13 8.23
N PHE A 114 0.20 -14.04 8.84
CA PHE A 114 0.70 -12.69 8.58
C PHE A 114 1.02 -11.98 9.89
N ARG A 115 2.14 -11.24 9.93
CA ARG A 115 2.61 -10.53 11.11
C ARG A 115 3.02 -9.10 10.75
N ASP A 116 2.45 -8.12 11.44
CA ASP A 116 2.95 -6.73 11.42
C ASP A 116 4.35 -6.69 12.09
N VAL A 117 5.36 -6.30 11.33
CA VAL A 117 6.77 -6.32 11.79
C VAL A 117 7.36 -4.93 11.98
N ALA A 118 6.87 -3.92 11.25
CA ALA A 118 7.40 -2.57 11.32
C ALA A 118 6.33 -1.55 10.91
N SER A 119 6.42 -0.35 11.46
CA SER A 119 5.56 0.76 11.06
C SER A 119 6.32 2.08 11.00
N ALA A 120 5.81 3.02 10.21
CA ALA A 120 6.34 4.36 10.10
C ALA A 120 5.22 5.40 10.01
N PHE A 121 5.43 6.55 10.66
CA PHE A 121 4.49 7.67 10.63
C PHE A 121 4.53 8.40 9.29
N LEU A 122 3.36 8.63 8.69
CA LEU A 122 3.19 9.35 7.43
C LEU A 122 2.80 10.81 7.65
N GLY A 123 1.85 11.10 8.55
CA GLY A 123 1.37 12.47 8.79
C GLY A 123 0.10 12.56 9.64
N ASP A 124 -0.31 13.78 9.97
CA ASP A 124 -1.55 14.10 10.70
C ASP A 124 -2.56 14.75 9.76
N ARG A 125 -3.77 14.18 9.69
CA ARG A 125 -4.90 14.66 8.89
C ARG A 125 -4.51 14.87 7.42
N ILE A 126 -3.77 13.93 6.86
CA ILE A 126 -3.44 13.86 5.43
C ILE A 126 -4.46 12.97 4.69
N ALA A 127 -4.42 12.95 3.36
CA ALA A 127 -5.07 11.91 2.58
C ALA A 127 -4.01 10.95 1.99
N VAL A 128 -4.37 9.68 1.83
CA VAL A 128 -3.46 8.66 1.26
C VAL A 128 -4.15 7.96 0.10
N PRO A 129 -4.06 8.52 -1.13
CA PRO A 129 -4.77 7.97 -2.28
C PRO A 129 -4.26 6.60 -2.75
N ALA A 130 -2.97 6.32 -2.59
CA ALA A 130 -2.36 5.11 -3.09
C ALA A 130 -1.11 4.69 -2.29
N VAL A 131 -0.85 3.39 -2.29
CA VAL A 131 0.40 2.78 -1.84
C VAL A 131 0.80 1.73 -2.88
N ASP A 132 2.09 1.69 -3.17
CA ASP A 132 2.69 0.74 -4.10
C ASP A 132 3.91 0.07 -3.48
N LEU A 133 4.23 -1.14 -3.96
CA LEU A 133 5.32 -1.98 -3.48
C LEU A 133 6.15 -2.48 -4.65
N GLU A 134 7.43 -2.11 -4.67
CA GLU A 134 8.41 -2.54 -5.66
C GLU A 134 9.63 -3.15 -4.95
N GLY A 135 9.66 -4.49 -4.89
CA GLY A 135 10.65 -5.22 -4.09
C GLY A 135 10.55 -4.83 -2.61
N ALA A 136 11.66 -4.37 -2.03
CA ALA A 136 11.69 -3.89 -0.65
C ALA A 136 11.28 -2.41 -0.48
N THR A 137 10.93 -1.71 -1.58
CA THR A 137 10.59 -0.29 -1.55
C THR A 137 9.09 -0.07 -1.56
N ILE A 138 8.61 0.67 -0.57
CA ILE A 138 7.24 1.11 -0.42
C ILE A 138 7.14 2.57 -0.87
N GLN A 139 6.21 2.86 -1.79
CA GLN A 139 5.92 4.22 -2.23
C GLN A 139 4.50 4.59 -1.81
N VAL A 140 4.36 5.63 -0.99
CA VAL A 140 3.06 6.11 -0.52
C VAL A 140 2.79 7.47 -1.13
N LEU A 141 1.75 7.56 -1.96
CA LEU A 141 1.23 8.85 -2.40
C LEU A 141 0.42 9.44 -1.26
N ILE A 142 0.79 10.63 -0.81
CA ILE A 142 0.06 11.41 0.19
C ILE A 142 -0.38 12.74 -0.41
N MET A 143 -1.49 13.25 0.12
CA MET A 143 -1.90 14.64 -0.06
C MET A 143 -1.77 15.32 1.30
N ASP A 144 -1.05 16.42 1.34
CA ASP A 144 -0.93 17.28 2.53
C ASP A 144 -1.39 18.71 2.20
N ARG A 145 -1.20 19.62 3.14
CA ARG A 145 -1.46 21.04 3.03
C ARG A 145 -0.16 21.83 3.18
N ALA A 146 -0.16 23.09 2.78
CA ALA A 146 0.98 23.96 3.09
C ALA A 146 1.10 24.13 4.62
N ALA A 147 2.31 24.33 5.12
CA ALA A 147 2.58 24.43 6.56
C ALA A 147 1.75 25.52 7.28
N GLU A 148 1.39 26.58 6.55
CA GLU A 148 0.61 27.72 7.07
C GLU A 148 -0.91 27.54 6.96
N GLU A 149 -1.37 26.45 6.34
CA GLU A 149 -2.80 26.19 6.15
C GLU A 149 -3.42 25.49 7.36
N ALA A 150 -4.65 25.90 7.68
CA ALA A 150 -5.40 25.28 8.75
C ALA A 150 -5.72 23.81 8.42
N PHE A 151 -5.80 22.97 9.45
CA PHE A 151 -6.20 21.57 9.32
C PHE A 151 -7.64 21.34 8.84
N THR A 152 -8.45 22.39 8.76
CA THR A 152 -9.79 22.37 8.14
C THR A 152 -9.74 22.50 6.62
N VAL A 153 -8.59 22.89 6.06
CA VAL A 153 -8.36 22.89 4.61
C VAL A 153 -8.11 21.46 4.18
N GLU A 154 -8.82 21.05 3.11
CA GLU A 154 -8.66 19.74 2.49
C GLU A 154 -7.21 19.58 1.99
N PRO A 155 -6.53 18.48 2.33
CA PRO A 155 -5.19 18.20 1.80
C PRO A 155 -5.20 18.16 0.26
N HIS A 156 -4.27 18.88 -0.37
CA HIS A 156 -4.27 19.07 -1.83
C HIS A 156 -2.88 19.16 -2.46
N ILE A 157 -1.80 19.20 -1.67
CA ILE A 157 -0.43 19.21 -2.16
C ILE A 157 0.07 17.76 -2.20
N PRO A 158 0.34 17.19 -3.38
CA PRO A 158 0.80 15.81 -3.48
C PRO A 158 2.27 15.67 -3.08
N ALA A 159 2.60 14.59 -2.38
CA ALA A 159 3.97 14.16 -2.13
C ALA A 159 4.06 12.63 -2.16
N VAL A 160 5.23 12.10 -2.52
CA VAL A 160 5.50 10.65 -2.44
C VAL A 160 6.48 10.41 -1.30
N VAL A 161 6.08 9.58 -0.35
CA VAL A 161 6.94 9.11 0.73
C VAL A 161 7.49 7.74 0.32
N CYS A 162 8.80 7.67 0.10
CA CYS A 162 9.48 6.41 -0.18
C CYS A 162 10.08 5.84 1.11
N LEU A 163 9.79 4.56 1.39
CA LEU A 163 10.36 3.81 2.49
C LEU A 163 10.99 2.53 1.98
N GLU A 164 12.08 2.10 2.58
CA GLU A 164 12.70 0.80 2.33
C GLU A 164 12.51 -0.09 3.56
N PHE A 165 12.06 -1.32 3.34
CA PHE A 165 12.05 -2.34 4.37
C PHE A 165 13.42 -3.03 4.42
N ARG A 166 14.13 -2.87 5.53
CA ARG A 166 15.44 -3.50 5.74
C ARG A 166 15.68 -3.76 7.22
N ASP A 167 16.30 -4.90 7.51
CA ASP A 167 16.65 -5.31 8.88
C ASP A 167 15.46 -5.30 9.86
N GLY A 168 14.23 -5.53 9.36
CA GLY A 168 13.02 -5.52 10.17
C GLY A 168 12.47 -4.12 10.48
N GLU A 169 12.94 -3.08 9.81
CA GLU A 169 12.50 -1.70 10.00
C GLU A 169 12.06 -1.05 8.69
N LEU A 170 11.18 -0.03 8.79
CA LEU A 170 10.84 0.86 7.68
C LEU A 170 11.68 2.13 7.76
N VAL A 171 12.60 2.29 6.82
CA VAL A 171 13.49 3.47 6.75
C VAL A 171 13.00 4.40 5.66
N LYS A 172 12.66 5.65 6.02
CA LYS A 172 12.35 6.69 5.03
C LYS A 172 13.60 7.00 4.21
N LEU A 173 13.48 6.90 2.89
CA LEU A 173 14.54 7.30 1.97
C LEU A 173 14.58 8.83 1.91
N HIS A 174 15.76 9.42 2.03
CA HIS A 174 15.91 10.84 1.73
C HIS A 174 15.57 11.05 0.26
N ALA A 175 14.64 11.96 -0.03
CA ALA A 175 14.46 12.45 -1.39
C ALA A 175 15.80 13.08 -1.81
N VAL A 176 16.48 12.45 -2.78
CA VAL A 176 17.56 13.13 -3.49
C VAL A 176 16.86 14.22 -4.29
N ASP A 177 17.18 15.48 -4.01
CA ASP A 177 16.63 16.63 -4.72
C ASP A 177 16.67 16.34 -6.22
N ALA A 178 15.49 16.15 -6.82
CA ALA A 178 15.35 16.13 -8.27
C ALA A 178 15.70 17.53 -8.73
N THR A 179 16.99 17.77 -9.01
CA THR A 179 17.44 19.02 -9.63
C THR A 179 16.73 19.07 -10.97
N PRO A 180 15.81 20.02 -11.21
CA PRO A 180 15.23 20.16 -12.54
C PRO A 180 16.40 20.50 -13.48
N THR A 181 16.68 19.60 -14.41
CA THR A 181 17.60 19.90 -15.51
C THR A 181 17.02 21.11 -16.24
N ALA A 182 17.78 22.21 -16.22
CA ALA A 182 17.43 23.48 -16.83
C ALA A 182 17.18 23.37 -18.35
#